data_AF-A0A707YTH8-F1
#
_entry.id   AF-A0A707YTH8-F1
#
_cell.length_a   1.000
_cell.length_b   1.000
_cell.length_c   1.000
_cell.angle_alpha   90.00
_cell.angle_beta   90.00
_cell.angle_gamma   90.00
#
_symmetry.space_group_name_H-M   'P 1'
#
loop_
_entity.id
_entity.type
_entity.pdbx_description
1 polymer ?
#
loop_
_entity_poly.entity_id
_entity_poly.type
_entity_poly.pdbx_seq_one_letter_code
_entity_poly.pdbx_strand_id
1 'polypeptide(L)'
;MGKLGSEMKALAKKAGGSFKTVDDRIHIVQRFSHHLRSLNIQIQRVEQIKVRHIECYIQARLAQEIGKRTLQNEMAALRGVLQQAGRKQVVEHERLTNKALGLAGASRNGTNRAITPEYYSKVLEAVRDKDAGLAATLELARLMGLRSQEAVQCCQSLKTWKQALERGETRLTVVFGTKGHRPRETIIQDTGAVKKALDNALAVAEQR
;
A
#
# COMPACT_ATOMS: atom_id res chain seq x y z
N MET A 1 -3.36 23.98 9.02
CA MET A 1 -2.99 23.88 7.58
C MET A 1 -3.24 25.23 6.93
N GLY A 2 -2.25 25.87 6.31
CA GLY A 2 -2.51 27.08 5.50
C GLY A 2 -3.21 26.77 4.17
N LYS A 3 -3.76 27.81 3.53
CA LYS A 3 -4.70 27.75 2.39
C LYS A 3 -4.31 26.75 1.29
N LEU A 4 -3.07 26.77 0.82
CA LEU A 4 -2.60 25.84 -0.22
C LEU A 4 -2.78 24.36 0.16
N GLY A 5 -2.41 24.00 1.38
CA GLY A 5 -2.47 22.59 1.82
C GLY A 5 -3.90 22.08 1.87
N SER A 6 -4.85 22.93 2.27
CA SER A 6 -6.27 22.62 2.27
C SER A 6 -6.83 22.46 0.85
N GLU A 7 -6.46 23.34 -0.07
CA GLU A 7 -6.84 23.25 -1.48
C GLU A 7 -6.28 21.98 -2.14
N MET A 8 -4.99 21.69 -1.96
CA MET A 8 -4.38 20.48 -2.49
C MET A 8 -4.99 19.21 -1.91
N LYS A 9 -5.37 19.21 -0.62
CA LYS A 9 -6.10 18.09 0.01
C LYS A 9 -7.47 17.87 -0.65
N ALA A 10 -8.20 18.94 -0.94
CA ALA A 10 -9.49 18.84 -1.63
C ALA A 10 -9.33 18.27 -3.04
N LEU A 11 -8.34 18.74 -3.80
CA LEU A 11 -8.01 18.22 -5.13
C LEU A 11 -7.53 16.76 -5.09
N ALA A 12 -6.75 16.37 -4.08
CA ALA A 12 -6.32 14.99 -3.88
C ALA A 12 -7.50 14.03 -3.71
N LYS A 13 -8.53 14.44 -2.96
CA LYS A 13 -9.79 13.71 -2.82
C LYS A 13 -10.57 13.67 -4.13
N LYS A 14 -10.70 14.81 -4.82
CA LYS A 14 -11.45 14.92 -6.09
C LYS A 14 -10.87 14.03 -7.19
N ALA A 15 -9.55 13.89 -7.24
CA ALA A 15 -8.87 13.01 -8.19
C ALA A 15 -9.14 11.51 -7.97
N GLY A 16 -9.84 11.12 -6.90
CA GLY A 16 -10.34 9.76 -6.68
C GLY A 16 -9.26 8.70 -6.48
N GLY A 17 -9.70 7.43 -6.48
CA GLY A 17 -8.88 6.25 -6.22
C GLY A 17 -9.37 5.48 -4.98
N SER A 18 -8.65 4.40 -4.62
CA SER A 18 -8.93 3.68 -3.38
C SER A 18 -8.66 4.56 -2.16
N PHE A 19 -9.28 4.24 -1.01
CA PHE A 19 -9.08 4.97 0.25
C PHE A 19 -7.59 5.22 0.54
N LYS A 20 -6.78 4.16 0.48
CA LYS A 20 -5.32 4.26 0.68
C LYS A 20 -4.63 5.17 -0.34
N THR A 21 -5.04 5.12 -1.61
CA THR A 21 -4.42 5.97 -2.65
C THR A 21 -4.72 7.45 -2.40
N VAL A 22 -5.96 7.76 -1.99
CA VAL A 22 -6.36 9.12 -1.63
C VAL A 22 -5.59 9.59 -0.40
N ASP A 23 -5.49 8.75 0.63
CA ASP A 23 -4.76 9.04 1.87
C ASP A 23 -3.27 9.29 1.62
N ASP A 24 -2.58 8.37 0.91
CA ASP A 24 -1.18 8.52 0.54
C ASP A 24 -0.95 9.83 -0.24
N ARG A 25 -1.85 10.17 -1.19
CA ARG A 25 -1.79 11.42 -1.95
C ARG A 25 -1.96 12.66 -1.08
N ILE A 26 -2.87 12.63 -0.10
CA ILE A 26 -3.08 13.73 0.86
C ILE A 26 -1.80 13.97 1.67
N HIS A 27 -1.17 12.92 2.19
CA HIS A 27 0.09 13.05 2.93
C HIS A 27 1.21 13.65 2.08
N ILE A 28 1.30 13.25 0.80
CA ILE A 28 2.30 13.78 -0.14
C ILE A 28 2.10 15.28 -0.38
N VAL A 29 0.87 15.72 -0.70
CA VAL A 29 0.63 17.15 -0.98
C VAL A 29 0.76 18.02 0.27
N GLN A 30 0.45 17.49 1.45
CA GLN A 30 0.69 18.18 2.71
C GLN A 30 2.18 18.35 2.98
N ARG A 31 2.98 17.29 2.75
CA ARG A 31 4.44 17.34 2.86
C ARG A 31 5.04 18.39 1.92
N PHE A 32 4.59 18.41 0.66
CA PHE A 32 4.97 19.42 -0.30
C PHE A 32 4.62 20.84 0.18
N SER A 33 3.37 21.07 0.62
CA SER A 33 2.95 22.37 1.14
C SER A 33 3.75 22.81 2.37
N HIS A 34 4.11 21.87 3.25
CA HIS A 34 4.95 22.15 4.41
C HIS A 34 6.37 22.54 4.01
N HIS A 35 6.97 21.81 3.05
CA HIS A 35 8.29 22.12 2.52
C HIS A 35 8.38 23.54 1.93
N LEU A 36 7.35 23.98 1.19
CA LEU A 36 7.36 25.34 0.67
C LEU A 36 7.33 26.38 1.80
N ARG A 37 6.55 26.14 2.85
CA ARG A 37 6.52 27.04 4.02
C ARG A 37 7.84 27.06 4.77
N SER A 38 8.53 25.92 4.93
CA SER A 38 9.83 25.89 5.61
C SER A 38 10.90 26.69 4.86
N LEU A 39 10.71 26.92 3.55
CA LEU A 39 11.58 27.78 2.73
C LEU A 39 11.06 29.23 2.64
N ASN A 40 10.09 29.62 3.47
CA ASN A 40 9.41 30.92 3.43
C ASN A 40 8.76 31.24 2.07
N ILE A 41 8.41 30.22 1.27
CA ILE A 41 7.68 30.39 0.01
C ILE A 41 6.19 30.50 0.32
N GLN A 42 5.67 31.73 0.31
CA GLN A 42 4.30 32.05 0.69
C GLN A 42 3.32 31.97 -0.48
N ILE A 43 3.08 30.76 -0.99
CA ILE A 43 2.00 30.53 -1.96
C ILE A 43 0.71 30.06 -1.27
N GLN A 44 -0.42 30.62 -1.71
CA GLN A 44 -1.73 30.35 -1.14
C GLN A 44 -2.61 29.47 -2.03
N ARG A 45 -2.34 29.44 -3.34
CA ARG A 45 -3.16 28.76 -4.35
C ARG A 45 -2.34 27.80 -5.20
N VAL A 46 -2.96 26.71 -5.65
CA VAL A 46 -2.32 25.72 -6.55
C VAL A 46 -1.87 26.34 -7.88
N GLU A 47 -2.60 27.34 -8.37
CA GLU A 47 -2.24 28.11 -9.58
C GLU A 47 -0.88 28.80 -9.49
N GLN A 48 -0.43 29.14 -8.28
CA GLN A 48 0.85 29.80 -8.03
C GLN A 48 2.03 28.80 -7.99
N ILE A 49 1.77 27.49 -8.03
CA ILE A 49 2.81 26.47 -8.08
C ILE A 49 3.55 26.58 -9.42
N LYS A 50 4.86 26.81 -9.34
CA LYS A 50 5.78 26.85 -10.48
C LYS A 50 6.61 25.57 -10.51
N VAL A 51 7.14 25.24 -11.68
CA VAL A 51 8.05 24.10 -11.93
C VAL A 51 9.17 24.04 -10.90
N ARG A 52 9.84 25.18 -10.66
CA ARG A 52 10.92 25.31 -9.66
C ARG A 52 10.55 24.89 -8.24
N HIS A 53 9.28 25.03 -7.84
CA HIS A 53 8.84 24.63 -6.49
C HIS A 53 8.83 23.10 -6.36
N ILE A 54 8.44 22.39 -7.42
CA ILE A 54 8.41 20.93 -7.46
C ILE A 54 9.84 20.39 -7.58
N GLU A 55 10.68 21.00 -8.41
CA GLU A 55 12.09 20.63 -8.49
C GLU A 55 12.80 20.80 -7.16
N CYS A 56 12.66 21.96 -6.51
CA CYS A 56 13.25 22.24 -5.20
C CYS A 56 12.81 21.20 -4.16
N TYR A 57 11.51 20.86 -4.14
CA TYR A 57 11.00 19.80 -3.30
C TYR A 57 11.66 18.45 -3.57
N ILE A 58 11.73 18.01 -4.84
CA ILE A 58 12.33 16.71 -5.18
C ILE A 58 13.82 16.68 -4.87
N GLN A 59 14.55 17.77 -5.11
CA GLN A 59 15.97 17.86 -4.74
C GLN A 59 16.16 17.77 -3.23
N ALA A 60 15.33 18.45 -2.44
CA ALA A 60 15.37 18.34 -0.98
C ALA A 60 15.06 16.91 -0.51
N ARG A 61 14.15 16.19 -1.18
CA ARG A 61 13.85 14.79 -0.86
C ARG A 61 14.97 13.84 -1.27
N LEU A 62 15.67 14.11 -2.37
CA LEU A 62 16.88 13.38 -2.77
C LEU A 62 18.02 13.58 -1.76
N ALA A 63 18.20 14.81 -1.27
CA ALA A 63 19.18 15.12 -0.22
C ALA A 63 18.87 14.44 1.12
N GLN A 64 17.60 14.07 1.36
CA GLN A 64 17.18 13.23 2.49
C GLN A 64 17.35 11.72 2.22
N GLU A 65 18.02 11.34 1.13
CA GLU A 65 18.26 9.96 0.71
C GLU A 65 16.98 9.13 0.52
N ILE A 66 15.86 9.80 0.21
CA ILE A 66 14.60 9.12 -0.02
C ILE A 66 14.68 8.31 -1.32
N GLY A 67 14.34 7.03 -1.23
CA GLY A 67 14.42 6.10 -2.35
C GLY A 67 13.68 6.60 -3.60
N LYS A 68 14.31 6.45 -4.77
CA LYS A 68 13.79 6.92 -6.07
C LYS A 68 12.36 6.45 -6.35
N ARG A 69 12.00 5.20 -5.97
CA ARG A 69 10.65 4.66 -6.18
C ARG A 69 9.59 5.44 -5.38
N THR A 70 9.92 5.83 -4.16
CA THR A 70 9.07 6.68 -3.32
C THR A 70 8.90 8.04 -3.96
N LEU A 71 9.98 8.66 -4.44
CA LEU A 71 9.91 9.96 -5.13
C LEU A 71 9.12 9.91 -6.44
N GLN A 72 9.19 8.81 -7.18
CA GLN A 72 8.32 8.59 -8.34
C GLN A 72 6.84 8.53 -7.95
N ASN A 73 6.50 7.92 -6.81
CA ASN A 73 5.12 7.92 -6.28
C ASN A 73 4.70 9.33 -5.84
N GLU A 74 5.59 10.08 -5.19
CA GLU A 74 5.35 11.47 -4.81
C GLU A 74 5.09 12.34 -6.05
N MET A 75 5.92 12.20 -7.08
CA MET A 75 5.71 12.89 -8.36
C MET A 75 4.41 12.47 -9.03
N ALA A 76 4.04 11.20 -9.03
CA ALA A 76 2.76 10.75 -9.58
C ALA A 76 1.57 11.40 -8.86
N ALA A 77 1.62 11.47 -7.53
CA ALA A 77 0.61 12.14 -6.71
C ALA A 77 0.53 13.65 -6.99
N LEU A 78 1.68 14.34 -7.03
CA LEU A 78 1.73 15.77 -7.34
C LEU A 78 1.21 16.07 -8.74
N ARG A 79 1.59 15.28 -9.75
CA ARG A 79 1.09 15.42 -11.12
C ARG A 79 -0.43 15.23 -11.19
N GLY A 80 -0.96 14.21 -10.52
CA GLY A 80 -2.42 13.97 -10.47
C GLY A 80 -3.19 15.14 -9.85
N VAL A 81 -2.68 15.72 -8.76
CA VAL A 81 -3.31 16.88 -8.12
C VAL A 81 -3.24 18.13 -8.98
N LEU A 82 -2.09 18.38 -9.62
CA LEU A 82 -1.91 19.53 -10.51
C LEU A 82 -2.76 19.40 -11.78
N GLN A 83 -2.85 18.21 -12.37
CA GLN A 83 -3.76 17.94 -13.49
C GLN A 83 -5.22 18.18 -13.08
N GLN A 84 -5.62 17.70 -11.90
CA GLN A 84 -6.97 17.93 -11.37
C GLN A 84 -7.30 19.43 -11.17
N ALA A 85 -6.27 20.25 -10.95
CA ALA A 85 -6.36 21.71 -10.85
C ALA A 85 -6.19 22.45 -12.19
N GLY A 86 -6.17 21.73 -13.33
CA GLY A 86 -5.98 22.33 -14.65
C GLY A 86 -4.56 22.81 -14.95
N ARG A 87 -3.56 22.43 -14.13
CA ARG A 87 -2.15 22.84 -14.28
C ARG A 87 -1.34 21.91 -15.19
N LYS A 88 -1.92 21.53 -16.33
CA LYS A 88 -1.31 20.58 -17.29
C LYS A 88 0.06 21.05 -17.81
N GLN A 89 0.19 22.34 -18.10
CA GLN A 89 1.43 22.98 -18.55
C GLN A 89 2.59 22.86 -17.54
N VAL A 90 2.30 22.84 -16.24
CA VAL A 90 3.33 22.62 -15.22
C VAL A 90 3.76 21.17 -15.23
N VAL A 91 2.79 20.26 -15.29
CA VAL A 91 3.00 18.81 -15.21
C VAL A 91 3.79 18.25 -16.39
N GLU A 92 3.54 18.77 -17.59
CA GLU A 92 4.16 18.33 -18.84
C GLU A 92 5.50 19.01 -19.14
N HIS A 93 5.95 19.91 -18.27
CA HIS A 93 7.23 20.59 -18.45
C HIS A 93 8.40 19.58 -18.42
N GLU A 94 9.32 19.69 -19.38
CA GLU A 94 10.48 18.80 -19.57
C GLU A 94 11.34 18.59 -18.29
N ARG A 95 11.46 19.63 -17.47
CA ARG A 95 12.17 19.66 -16.19
C ARG A 95 11.52 18.80 -15.10
N LEU A 96 10.22 18.49 -15.24
CA LEU A 96 9.49 17.64 -14.30
C LEU A 96 9.40 16.19 -14.75
N THR A 97 10.13 15.78 -15.79
CA THR A 97 10.27 14.36 -16.13
C THR A 97 11.05 13.62 -15.04
N ASN A 98 10.78 12.33 -14.84
CA ASN A 98 11.54 11.54 -13.86
C ASN A 98 13.04 11.51 -14.21
N LYS A 99 13.39 11.60 -15.50
CA LYS A 99 14.79 11.67 -15.96
C LYS A 99 15.44 12.99 -15.55
N ALA A 100 14.81 14.13 -15.86
CA ALA A 100 15.32 15.45 -15.50
C ALA A 100 15.46 15.64 -13.99
N LEU A 101 14.56 15.04 -13.20
CA LEU A 101 14.59 15.08 -11.75
C LEU A 101 15.58 14.08 -11.10
N GLY A 102 16.37 13.32 -11.87
CA GLY A 102 17.31 12.32 -11.33
C GLY A 102 16.64 11.06 -10.74
N LEU A 103 15.34 10.85 -11.03
CA LEU A 103 14.53 9.74 -10.53
C LEU A 103 14.54 8.51 -11.45
N ALA A 104 15.38 8.49 -12.48
CA ALA A 104 15.56 7.34 -13.37
C ALA A 104 16.34 6.19 -12.70
N GLY A 105 16.19 4.97 -13.23
CA GLY A 105 16.93 3.79 -12.78
C GLY A 105 16.46 3.20 -11.44
N ALA A 106 15.23 3.49 -11.00
CA ALA A 106 14.69 2.84 -9.81
C ALA A 106 14.46 1.35 -10.06
N SER A 107 15.02 0.49 -9.21
CA SER A 107 14.76 -0.95 -9.26
C SER A 107 13.33 -1.27 -8.87
N ARG A 108 12.74 -2.25 -9.56
CA ARG A 108 11.45 -2.86 -9.16
C ARG A 108 11.64 -4.04 -8.22
N ASN A 109 12.87 -4.52 -8.04
CA ASN A 109 13.14 -5.61 -7.11
C ASN A 109 12.99 -5.09 -5.69
N GLY A 110 12.08 -5.71 -4.94
CA GLY A 110 11.93 -5.42 -3.52
C GLY A 110 13.14 -5.93 -2.73
N THR A 111 13.32 -5.40 -1.51
CA THR A 111 14.33 -5.87 -0.56
C THR A 111 13.85 -7.03 0.32
N ASN A 112 12.57 -7.41 0.20
CA ASN A 112 11.97 -8.48 0.99
C ASN A 112 12.63 -9.83 0.67
N ARG A 113 12.96 -10.57 1.72
CA ARG A 113 13.48 -11.94 1.63
C ARG A 113 12.42 -12.93 2.14
N ALA A 114 12.49 -14.16 1.65
CA ALA A 114 11.64 -15.23 2.14
C ALA A 114 11.91 -15.46 3.64
N ILE A 115 10.85 -15.61 4.42
CA ILE A 115 10.95 -15.92 5.84
C ILE A 115 11.40 -17.38 5.99
N THR A 116 12.48 -17.60 6.75
CA THR A 116 12.99 -18.93 7.07
C THR A 116 12.01 -19.70 7.97
N PRO A 117 11.90 -21.04 7.85
CA PRO A 117 11.04 -21.86 8.72
C PRO A 117 11.29 -21.65 10.23
N GLU A 118 12.55 -21.45 10.62
CA GLU A 118 12.95 -21.30 12.03
C GLU A 118 12.44 -19.98 12.61
N TYR A 119 12.64 -18.89 11.88
CA TYR A 119 12.10 -17.58 12.27
C TYR A 119 10.57 -17.58 12.30
N TYR A 120 9.93 -18.19 11.31
CA TYR A 120 8.47 -18.32 11.30
C TYR A 120 7.96 -19.06 12.54
N SER A 121 8.59 -20.18 12.91
CA SER A 121 8.22 -20.97 14.08
C SER A 121 8.33 -20.17 15.37
N LYS A 122 9.46 -19.45 15.56
CA LYS A 122 9.64 -18.56 16.73
C LYS A 122 8.57 -17.47 16.83
N VAL A 123 8.21 -16.86 15.70
CA VAL A 123 7.14 -15.84 15.66
C VAL A 123 5.78 -16.46 15.98
N LEU A 124 5.49 -17.63 15.43
CA LEU A 124 4.22 -18.32 15.67
C LEU A 124 4.05 -18.71 17.14
N GLU A 125 5.10 -19.23 17.78
CA GLU A 125 5.12 -19.52 19.23
C GLU A 125 4.83 -18.25 20.05
N ALA A 126 5.59 -17.18 19.80
CA ALA A 126 5.43 -15.92 20.52
C ALA A 126 4.05 -15.25 20.31
N VAL A 127 3.37 -15.56 19.22
CA VAL A 127 2.03 -15.04 18.91
C VAL A 127 0.94 -15.89 19.53
N ARG A 128 1.10 -17.22 19.60
CA ARG A 128 0.12 -18.12 20.24
C ARG A 128 -0.14 -17.73 21.69
N ASP A 129 0.89 -17.30 22.41
CA ASP A 129 0.78 -16.83 23.79
C ASP A 129 0.03 -15.49 23.93
N LYS A 130 -0.07 -14.72 22.84
CA LYS A 130 -0.67 -13.38 22.83
C LYS A 130 -2.10 -13.38 22.31
N ASP A 131 -2.35 -14.04 21.18
CA ASP A 131 -3.64 -14.02 20.52
C ASP A 131 -3.79 -15.23 19.58
N ALA A 132 -4.71 -16.13 19.93
CA ALA A 132 -5.00 -17.34 19.15
C ALA A 132 -5.52 -17.03 17.73
N GLY A 133 -6.27 -15.92 17.57
CA GLY A 133 -6.77 -15.47 16.26
C GLY A 133 -5.62 -15.06 15.34
N LEU A 134 -4.68 -14.28 15.86
CA LEU A 134 -3.48 -13.86 15.13
C LEU A 134 -2.61 -15.07 14.76
N ALA A 135 -2.45 -16.05 15.66
CA ALA A 135 -1.74 -17.28 15.35
C ALA A 135 -2.40 -18.05 14.20
N ALA A 136 -3.72 -18.24 14.24
CA ALA A 136 -4.47 -18.90 13.17
C ALA A 136 -4.38 -18.13 11.84
N THR A 137 -4.46 -16.80 11.87
CA THR A 137 -4.27 -15.95 10.70
C THR A 137 -2.87 -16.07 10.10
N LEU A 138 -1.82 -16.16 10.93
CA LEU A 138 -0.44 -16.33 10.45
C LEU A 138 -0.24 -17.69 9.77
N GLU A 139 -0.80 -18.76 10.32
CA GLU A 139 -0.76 -20.10 9.73
C GLU A 139 -1.42 -20.11 8.35
N LEU A 140 -2.63 -19.57 8.23
CA LEU A 140 -3.31 -19.44 6.94
C LEU A 140 -2.53 -18.56 5.96
N ALA A 141 -1.99 -17.43 6.41
CA ALA A 141 -1.21 -16.55 5.56
C ALA A 141 0.05 -17.23 5.00
N ARG A 142 0.73 -18.04 5.82
CA ARG A 142 1.94 -18.78 5.42
C ARG A 142 1.64 -19.89 4.42
N LEU A 143 0.57 -20.65 4.64
CA LEU A 143 0.20 -21.80 3.81
C LEU A 143 -0.44 -21.37 2.49
N MET A 144 -1.28 -20.34 2.52
CA MET A 144 -2.06 -19.90 1.36
C MET A 144 -1.44 -18.70 0.62
N GLY A 145 -0.34 -18.14 1.13
CA GLY A 145 0.31 -16.96 0.55
C GLY A 145 -0.61 -15.73 0.53
N LEU A 146 -1.33 -15.50 1.63
CA LEU A 146 -2.26 -14.36 1.74
C LEU A 146 -1.49 -13.05 1.91
N ARG A 147 -1.97 -11.98 1.26
CA ARG A 147 -1.52 -10.62 1.56
C ARG A 147 -2.02 -10.21 2.95
N SER A 148 -1.37 -9.25 3.60
CA SER A 148 -1.74 -8.82 4.96
C SER A 148 -3.23 -8.49 5.10
N GLN A 149 -3.81 -7.78 4.12
CA GLN A 149 -5.24 -7.46 4.17
C GLN A 149 -6.14 -8.67 3.89
N GLU A 150 -5.72 -9.59 3.02
CA GLU A 150 -6.42 -10.86 2.76
C GLU A 150 -6.41 -11.73 4.03
N ALA A 151 -5.28 -11.79 4.74
CA ALA A 151 -5.12 -12.52 5.99
C ALA A 151 -6.01 -11.95 7.12
N VAL A 152 -6.03 -10.63 7.30
CA VAL A 152 -6.89 -9.99 8.32
C VAL A 152 -8.38 -10.23 8.05
N GLN A 153 -8.79 -10.31 6.78
CA GLN A 153 -10.19 -10.50 6.41
C GLN A 153 -10.57 -11.97 6.16
N CYS A 154 -9.65 -12.92 6.36
CA CYS A 154 -9.84 -14.31 5.95
C CYS A 154 -10.92 -15.05 6.74
N CYS A 155 -11.26 -14.58 7.95
CA CYS A 155 -12.33 -15.12 8.79
C CYS A 155 -13.67 -15.23 8.03
N GLN A 156 -13.92 -14.33 7.08
CA GLN A 156 -15.12 -14.30 6.25
C GLN A 156 -15.19 -15.44 5.21
N SER A 157 -14.06 -16.09 4.90
CA SER A 157 -13.97 -17.14 3.88
C SER A 157 -13.76 -18.54 4.43
N LEU A 158 -13.55 -18.71 5.74
CA LEU A 158 -13.13 -19.99 6.33
C LEU A 158 -14.07 -21.16 5.99
N LYS A 159 -15.39 -20.95 6.13
CA LYS A 159 -16.41 -21.98 5.83
C LYS A 159 -16.41 -22.36 4.33
N THR A 160 -16.34 -21.36 3.46
CA THR A 160 -16.28 -21.58 2.00
C THR A 160 -15.03 -22.33 1.60
N TRP A 161 -13.87 -21.99 2.19
CA TRP A 161 -12.61 -22.68 1.91
C TRP A 161 -12.61 -24.12 2.43
N LYS A 162 -13.21 -24.38 3.59
CA LYS A 162 -13.38 -25.75 4.10
C LYS A 162 -14.25 -26.60 3.17
N GLN A 163 -15.39 -26.07 2.71
CA GLN A 163 -16.24 -26.77 1.73
C GLN A 163 -15.52 -27.05 0.41
N ALA A 164 -14.74 -26.10 -0.09
CA ALA A 164 -13.93 -26.30 -1.29
C ALA A 164 -12.91 -27.44 -1.13
N LEU A 165 -12.23 -27.51 0.03
CA LEU A 165 -11.33 -28.63 0.35
C LEU A 165 -12.06 -29.98 0.43
N GLU A 166 -13.24 -30.01 1.03
CA GLU A 166 -14.06 -31.23 1.14
C GLU A 166 -14.54 -31.73 -0.22
N ARG A 167 -14.74 -30.82 -1.19
CA ARG A 167 -14.99 -31.15 -2.61
C ARG A 167 -13.74 -31.60 -3.38
N GLY A 168 -12.55 -31.57 -2.76
CA GLY A 168 -11.29 -31.93 -3.40
C GLY A 168 -10.74 -30.85 -4.34
N GLU A 169 -11.14 -29.58 -4.16
CA GLU A 169 -10.58 -28.48 -4.94
C GLU A 169 -9.08 -28.32 -4.64
N THR A 170 -8.29 -28.06 -5.69
CA THR A 170 -6.84 -27.84 -5.58
C THR A 170 -6.47 -26.36 -5.45
N ARG A 171 -7.49 -25.49 -5.47
CA ARG A 171 -7.37 -24.03 -5.40
C ARG A 171 -8.45 -23.46 -4.49
N LEU A 172 -8.16 -22.33 -3.87
CA LEU A 172 -9.10 -21.60 -3.05
C LEU A 172 -9.23 -20.16 -3.56
N THR A 173 -10.48 -19.72 -3.74
CA THR A 173 -10.79 -18.34 -4.16
C THR A 173 -10.66 -17.38 -2.97
N VAL A 174 -9.78 -16.40 -3.07
CA VAL A 174 -9.65 -15.29 -2.13
C VAL A 174 -10.42 -14.09 -2.67
N VAL A 175 -11.44 -13.66 -1.94
CA VAL A 175 -12.32 -12.54 -2.33
C VAL A 175 -12.08 -11.32 -1.44
N PHE A 176 -12.03 -11.52 -0.12
CA PHE A 176 -11.87 -10.44 0.85
C PHE A 176 -10.43 -9.96 0.99
N GLY A 177 -10.26 -8.66 1.23
CA GLY A 177 -8.95 -8.01 1.35
C GLY A 177 -8.13 -7.95 0.05
N THR A 178 -8.70 -8.36 -1.08
CA THR A 178 -8.02 -8.35 -2.37
C THR A 178 -7.80 -6.94 -2.91
N LYS A 179 -6.69 -6.75 -3.62
CA LYS A 179 -6.33 -5.46 -4.21
C LYS A 179 -7.34 -5.08 -5.30
N GLY A 180 -8.01 -3.95 -5.11
CA GLY A 180 -8.98 -3.42 -6.07
C GLY A 180 -10.27 -4.23 -6.15
N HIS A 181 -10.59 -5.03 -5.12
CA HIS A 181 -11.77 -5.91 -5.06
C HIS A 181 -11.81 -6.95 -6.18
N ARG A 182 -10.64 -7.33 -6.72
CA ARG A 182 -10.52 -8.34 -7.77
C ARG A 182 -10.20 -9.69 -7.11
N PRO A 183 -11.11 -10.67 -7.14
CA PRO A 183 -10.85 -12.01 -6.62
C PRO A 183 -9.61 -12.63 -7.26
N ARG A 184 -8.96 -13.53 -6.53
CA ARG A 184 -7.86 -14.33 -7.06
C ARG A 184 -7.86 -15.74 -6.49
N GLU A 185 -7.22 -16.64 -7.22
CA GLU A 185 -6.97 -18.00 -6.74
C GLU A 185 -5.65 -18.08 -5.96
N THR A 186 -5.62 -19.02 -5.02
CA THR A 186 -4.38 -19.54 -4.44
C THR A 186 -4.32 -21.06 -4.61
N ILE A 187 -3.13 -21.59 -4.87
CA ILE A 187 -2.92 -23.04 -5.08
C ILE A 187 -2.67 -23.69 -3.73
N ILE A 188 -3.32 -24.82 -3.48
CA ILE A 188 -3.13 -25.62 -2.28
C ILE A 188 -1.87 -26.47 -2.47
N GLN A 189 -0.81 -26.16 -1.72
CA GLN A 189 0.45 -26.92 -1.78
C GLN A 189 0.42 -28.16 -0.90
N ASP A 190 -0.24 -28.06 0.26
CA ASP A 190 -0.40 -29.14 1.23
C ASP A 190 -1.83 -29.13 1.76
N THR A 191 -2.66 -30.03 1.22
CA THR A 191 -4.07 -30.17 1.59
C THR A 191 -4.25 -30.48 3.07
N GLY A 192 -3.38 -31.32 3.65
CA GLY A 192 -3.46 -31.72 5.05
C GLY A 192 -3.17 -30.56 5.98
N ALA A 193 -2.09 -29.81 5.71
CA ALA A 193 -1.72 -28.63 6.49
C ALA A 193 -2.78 -27.52 6.38
N VAL A 194 -3.29 -27.24 5.18
CA VAL A 194 -4.34 -26.21 4.99
C VAL A 194 -5.63 -26.61 5.69
N LYS A 195 -6.06 -27.88 5.60
CA LYS A 195 -7.24 -28.37 6.31
C LYS A 195 -7.11 -28.18 7.82
N LYS A 196 -5.98 -28.61 8.40
CA LYS A 196 -5.70 -28.45 9.83
C LYS A 196 -5.73 -26.98 10.27
N ALA A 197 -5.12 -26.08 9.47
CA ALA A 197 -5.10 -24.65 9.77
C ALA A 197 -6.51 -24.03 9.68
N LEU A 198 -7.34 -24.45 8.73
CA LEU A 198 -8.73 -24.00 8.61
C LEU A 198 -9.61 -24.49 9.76
N ASP A 199 -9.47 -25.75 10.16
CA ASP A 199 -10.21 -26.31 11.30
C ASP A 199 -9.86 -25.56 12.60
N ASN A 200 -8.56 -25.28 12.82
CA ASN A 200 -8.12 -24.45 13.95
C ASN A 200 -8.67 -23.02 13.86
N ALA A 201 -8.59 -22.37 12.69
CA ALA A 201 -9.09 -21.01 12.51
C ALA A 201 -10.61 -20.90 12.72
N LEU A 202 -11.38 -21.92 12.30
CA LEU A 202 -12.83 -21.98 12.54
C LEU A 202 -13.13 -22.12 14.03
N ALA A 203 -12.45 -23.03 14.73
CA ALA A 203 -12.63 -23.21 16.17
C ALA A 203 -12.30 -21.94 16.96
N VAL A 204 -11.22 -21.25 16.61
CA VAL A 204 -10.84 -19.97 17.25
C VAL A 204 -11.85 -18.88 16.93
N ALA A 205 -12.39 -18.84 15.72
CA ALA A 205 -13.39 -17.84 15.33
C ALA A 205 -14.75 -18.04 16.02
N GLU A 206 -15.12 -19.28 16.38
CA GLU A 206 -16.35 -19.58 17.11
C GLU A 206 -16.27 -19.20 18.60
N GLN A 207 -15.07 -19.07 19.16
CA GLN A 207 -14.83 -18.72 20.56
C GLN A 207 -14.75 -17.20 20.82
N ARG A 208 -14.98 -16.36 19.80
CA ARG A 208 -14.86 -14.90 19.86
C ARG A 208 -16.14 -14.22 19.41
#